data_AF-F7UZW5-F1
#
_entry.id   AF-F7UZW5-F1
#
_cell.length_a   1.000
_cell.length_b   1.000
_cell.length_c   1.000
_cell.angle_alpha   90.00
_cell.angle_beta   90.00
_cell.angle_gamma   90.00
#
_symmetry.space_group_name_H-M   'P 1'
#
loop_
_entity.id
_entity.type
_entity.pdbx_description
1 polymer ?
#
loop_
_entity_poly.entity_id
_entity_poly.type
_entity_poly.pdbx_seq_one_letter_code
_entity_poly.pdbx_strand_id
1 'polypeptide(L)'
;MTDTQTTIPGQTKEAAPTKRMRRPKKPAIIVSILFVVIAAGAVGFGIWHEQPSFCNAICHSPMDTYYESYDEGTGMARIHKEAHVTCLDCHETSFGQQLSEAWTWVIGDFSEPLDMMNYDDSTCLTCHISEEFQAAKTDLIEFNPHADAHQALACTDCHKSHNEQVNYCSNCHDNGGQRMITWPLEGHQIPEAEEKEAS
;
A
#
# COMPACT_ATOMS: atom_id res chain seq x y z
N MET A 1 -9.65 -98.44 -29.70
CA MET A 1 -9.75 -98.49 -28.22
C MET A 1 -9.04 -97.24 -27.74
N THR A 2 -9.79 -96.14 -27.61
CA THR A 2 -10.27 -95.58 -26.32
C THR A 2 -9.10 -95.00 -25.51
N ASP A 3 -9.06 -93.78 -24.96
CA ASP A 3 -10.06 -92.77 -24.62
C ASP A 3 -9.28 -91.51 -24.13
N THR A 4 -9.66 -90.27 -24.50
CA THR A 4 -10.35 -89.27 -23.62
C THR A 4 -9.45 -88.18 -22.98
N GLN A 5 -9.51 -86.98 -23.59
CA GLN A 5 -9.94 -85.66 -23.05
C GLN A 5 -9.29 -84.96 -21.81
N THR A 6 -8.79 -83.74 -22.07
CA THR A 6 -8.87 -82.47 -21.28
C THR A 6 -8.13 -82.27 -19.94
N THR A 7 -7.31 -81.19 -19.86
CA THR A 7 -7.49 -79.98 -19.01
C THR A 7 -6.38 -78.93 -19.29
N ILE A 8 -6.76 -77.64 -19.41
CA ILE A 8 -5.95 -76.40 -19.60
C ILE A 8 -5.85 -75.67 -18.24
N PRO A 9 -4.72 -75.02 -17.81
CA PRO A 9 -4.60 -73.54 -17.91
C PRO A 9 -3.18 -72.95 -17.94
N GLY A 10 -3.00 -71.79 -18.59
CA GLY A 10 -1.75 -71.03 -18.56
C GLY A 10 -1.82 -69.69 -19.31
N GLN A 11 -2.68 -68.80 -18.83
CA GLN A 11 -3.00 -67.47 -19.37
C GLN A 11 -1.77 -66.60 -19.68
N THR A 12 -1.63 -66.18 -20.94
CA THR A 12 -0.84 -64.99 -21.29
C THR A 12 -1.49 -63.76 -20.69
N LYS A 13 -0.79 -63.06 -19.80
CA LYS A 13 -1.19 -61.74 -19.31
C LYS A 13 -1.20 -60.78 -20.49
N GLU A 14 -2.40 -60.39 -20.91
CA GLU A 14 -2.63 -59.32 -21.85
C GLU A 14 -2.05 -58.01 -21.27
N ALA A 15 -1.13 -57.39 -22.00
CA ALA A 15 -0.57 -56.11 -21.61
C ALA A 15 -1.70 -55.07 -21.62
N ALA A 16 -1.99 -54.48 -20.46
CA ALA A 16 -2.96 -53.41 -20.35
C ALA A 16 -2.62 -52.28 -21.34
N PRO A 17 -3.61 -51.69 -22.04
CA PRO A 17 -3.35 -50.66 -23.01
C PRO A 17 -2.75 -49.44 -22.31
N THR A 18 -1.50 -49.10 -22.62
CA THR A 18 -0.90 -47.85 -22.17
C THR A 18 -1.77 -46.71 -22.67
N LYS A 19 -2.39 -45.97 -21.74
CA LYS A 19 -3.28 -44.84 -22.03
C LYS A 19 -2.50 -43.83 -22.90
N ARG A 20 -2.73 -43.85 -24.21
CA ARG A 20 -2.14 -42.87 -25.13
C ARG A 20 -2.61 -41.49 -24.67
N MET A 21 -1.67 -40.68 -24.18
CA MET A 21 -1.92 -39.30 -23.80
C MET A 21 -2.36 -38.56 -25.06
N ARG A 22 -3.67 -38.28 -25.17
CA ARG A 22 -4.22 -37.57 -26.32
C ARG A 22 -3.57 -36.18 -26.34
N ARG A 23 -2.82 -35.87 -27.40
CA ARG A 23 -2.27 -34.52 -27.61
C ARG A 23 -3.43 -33.52 -27.51
N PRO A 24 -3.33 -32.46 -26.69
CA PRO A 24 -4.39 -31.49 -26.57
C PRO A 24 -4.67 -30.90 -27.95
N LYS A 25 -5.94 -30.83 -28.32
CA LYS A 25 -6.36 -30.20 -29.59
C LYS A 25 -5.96 -28.72 -29.52
N LYS A 26 -5.50 -28.12 -30.63
CA LYS A 26 -5.12 -26.70 -30.72
C LYS A 26 -6.04 -25.72 -29.95
N PRO A 27 -7.39 -25.83 -29.99
CA PRO A 27 -8.25 -24.96 -29.18
C PRO A 27 -8.08 -25.11 -27.66
N ALA A 28 -7.78 -26.32 -27.16
CA ALA A 28 -7.52 -26.54 -25.73
C ALA A 28 -6.23 -25.84 -25.28
N ILE A 29 -5.19 -25.85 -26.12
CA ILE A 29 -3.95 -25.11 -25.84
C ILE A 29 -4.22 -23.60 -25.78
N ILE A 30 -4.99 -23.07 -26.73
CA ILE A 30 -5.34 -21.64 -26.78
C ILE A 30 -6.12 -21.24 -25.53
N VAL A 31 -7.14 -22.01 -25.14
CA VAL A 31 -7.93 -21.72 -23.93
C VAL A 31 -7.06 -21.79 -22.68
N SER A 32 -6.17 -22.78 -22.58
CA SER A 32 -5.24 -22.87 -21.45
C SER A 32 -4.29 -21.67 -21.39
N ILE A 33 -3.75 -21.22 -22.52
CA ILE A 33 -2.90 -20.02 -22.58
C ILE A 33 -3.69 -18.79 -22.17
N LEU A 34 -4.91 -18.61 -22.70
CA LEU A 34 -5.76 -17.47 -22.36
C LEU A 34 -6.04 -17.43 -20.85
N PHE A 35 -6.36 -18.57 -20.26
CA PHE A 35 -6.60 -18.68 -18.81
C PHE A 35 -5.35 -18.31 -18.00
N VAL A 36 -4.17 -18.80 -18.39
CA VAL A 36 -2.91 -18.46 -17.71
C VAL A 36 -2.60 -16.97 -17.82
N VAL A 37 -2.79 -16.36 -18.99
CA VAL A 37 -2.57 -14.91 -19.20
C VAL A 37 -3.53 -14.08 -18.33
N ILE A 38 -4.81 -14.45 -18.28
CA ILE A 38 -5.81 -13.77 -17.44
C ILE A 38 -5.44 -13.90 -15.97
N ALA A 39 -5.08 -15.11 -15.51
CA ALA A 39 -4.68 -15.34 -14.13
C ALA A 39 -3.43 -14.54 -13.75
N ALA A 40 -2.41 -14.53 -14.61
CA ALA A 40 -1.20 -13.73 -14.39
C ALA A 40 -1.51 -12.23 -14.38
N GLY A 41 -2.38 -11.75 -15.28
CA GLY A 41 -2.84 -10.37 -15.32
C GLY A 41 -3.59 -9.96 -14.06
N ALA A 42 -4.49 -10.81 -13.54
CA ALA A 42 -5.23 -10.53 -12.31
C ALA A 42 -4.31 -10.44 -11.08
N VAL A 43 -3.32 -11.34 -10.98
CA VAL A 43 -2.33 -11.30 -9.90
C VAL A 43 -1.47 -10.04 -10.01
N GLY A 44 -0.95 -9.73 -11.21
CA GLY A 44 -0.15 -8.54 -11.44
C GLY A 44 -0.92 -7.25 -11.17
N PHE A 45 -2.19 -7.21 -11.57
CA PHE A 45 -3.09 -6.09 -11.29
C PHE A 45 -3.33 -5.92 -9.80
N GLY A 46 -3.60 -7.00 -9.06
CA GLY A 46 -3.80 -6.92 -7.60
C GLY A 46 -2.58 -6.37 -6.86
N ILE A 47 -1.38 -6.81 -7.24
CA ILE A 47 -0.14 -6.30 -6.64
C ILE A 47 0.08 -4.83 -6.99
N TRP A 48 -0.15 -4.45 -8.24
CA TRP A 48 0.03 -3.06 -8.69
C TRP A 48 -1.01 -2.12 -8.09
N HIS A 49 -2.26 -2.57 -7.91
CA HIS A 49 -3.37 -1.81 -7.36
C HIS A 49 -3.06 -1.22 -5.96
N GLU A 50 -2.23 -1.91 -5.18
CA GLU A 50 -1.85 -1.47 -3.84
C GLU A 50 -0.63 -0.52 -3.82
N GLN A 51 -0.06 -0.20 -4.99
CA GLN A 51 1.12 0.68 -5.09
C GLN A 51 0.72 2.15 -5.28
N PRO A 52 1.51 3.11 -4.76
CA PRO A 52 1.25 4.54 -4.95
C PRO A 52 1.04 4.96 -6.41
N SER A 53 1.79 4.34 -7.34
CA SER A 53 1.67 4.61 -8.78
C SER A 53 0.28 4.31 -9.36
N PHE A 54 -0.48 3.37 -8.78
CA PHE A 54 -1.84 3.06 -9.23
C PHE A 54 -2.80 4.21 -8.93
N CYS A 55 -2.70 4.78 -7.73
CA CYS A 55 -3.57 5.86 -7.28
C CYS A 55 -3.50 7.09 -8.19
N ASN A 56 -2.31 7.44 -8.69
CA ASN A 56 -2.15 8.51 -9.69
C ASN A 56 -2.50 8.06 -11.12
N ALA A 57 -2.07 6.87 -11.56
CA ALA A 57 -2.27 6.47 -12.95
C ALA A 57 -3.73 6.17 -13.32
N ILE A 58 -4.52 5.62 -12.39
CA ILE A 58 -5.90 5.20 -12.64
C ILE A 58 -6.89 6.22 -12.09
N CYS A 59 -6.74 6.60 -10.83
CA CYS A 59 -7.60 7.59 -10.17
C CYS A 59 -7.07 9.02 -10.36
N HIS A 60 -6.36 9.28 -11.48
CA HIS A 60 -6.00 10.64 -11.88
C HIS A 60 -7.23 11.54 -11.73
N SER A 61 -7.08 12.66 -11.04
CA SER A 61 -8.18 13.44 -10.47
C SER A 61 -9.20 12.61 -9.64
N PRO A 62 -9.40 12.93 -8.35
CA PRO A 62 -8.87 14.07 -7.60
C PRO A 62 -7.55 13.77 -6.85
N MET A 63 -6.89 12.64 -7.13
CA MET A 63 -5.75 12.15 -6.34
C MET A 63 -4.41 12.83 -6.64
N ASP A 64 -4.27 13.48 -7.80
CA ASP A 64 -2.96 13.94 -8.32
C ASP A 64 -2.19 14.83 -7.34
N THR A 65 -2.86 15.80 -6.72
CA THR A 65 -2.22 16.72 -5.76
C THR A 65 -1.72 16.00 -4.49
N TYR A 66 -2.43 14.97 -4.05
CA TYR A 66 -2.03 14.16 -2.89
C TYR A 66 -0.86 13.25 -3.24
N TYR A 67 -0.87 12.65 -4.43
CA TYR A 67 0.27 11.89 -4.93
C TYR A 67 1.51 12.78 -5.06
N GLU A 68 1.40 13.96 -5.66
CA GLU A 68 2.52 14.91 -5.80
C GLU A 68 3.07 15.33 -4.42
N SER A 69 2.20 15.65 -3.45
CA SER A 69 2.67 16.00 -2.10
C SER A 69 3.34 14.84 -1.34
N TYR A 70 2.99 13.59 -1.68
CA TYR A 70 3.66 12.40 -1.19
C TYR A 70 4.99 12.16 -1.92
N ASP A 71 5.01 12.36 -3.23
CA ASP A 71 6.14 12.02 -4.09
C ASP A 71 7.28 13.04 -3.95
N GLU A 72 6.93 14.33 -3.98
CA GLU A 72 7.86 15.46 -4.11
C GLU A 72 7.65 16.54 -3.03
N GLY A 73 6.60 16.44 -2.20
CA GLY A 73 6.25 17.46 -1.23
C GLY A 73 7.24 17.61 -0.06
N THR A 74 6.92 18.48 0.89
CA THR A 74 7.76 18.76 2.08
C THR A 74 7.12 18.33 3.41
N GLY A 75 5.87 17.86 3.38
CA GLY A 75 5.10 17.46 4.55
C GLY A 75 5.39 16.04 5.04
N MET A 76 4.55 15.54 5.95
CA MET A 76 4.73 14.18 6.49
C MET A 76 4.58 13.10 5.43
N ALA A 77 3.74 13.27 4.40
CA ALA A 77 3.56 12.26 3.35
C ALA A 77 4.88 11.94 2.63
N ARG A 78 5.68 12.98 2.32
CA ARG A 78 7.02 12.80 1.74
C ARG A 78 7.97 12.08 2.68
N ILE A 79 8.00 12.45 3.97
CA ILE A 79 8.87 11.78 4.95
C ILE A 79 8.50 10.29 5.06
N HIS A 80 7.21 9.98 5.02
CA HIS A 80 6.72 8.61 5.03
C HIS A 80 7.07 7.84 3.74
N LYS A 81 7.04 8.48 2.56
CA LYS A 81 7.56 7.89 1.30
C LYS A 81 9.01 7.41 1.47
N GLU A 82 9.85 8.26 2.06
CA GLU A 82 11.27 7.95 2.30
C GLU A 82 11.47 6.82 3.31
N ALA A 83 10.50 6.60 4.20
CA ALA A 83 10.43 5.45 5.09
C ALA A 83 9.76 4.21 4.45
N HIS A 84 9.52 4.23 3.14
CA HIS A 84 8.81 3.18 2.39
C HIS A 84 7.37 2.90 2.86
N VAL A 85 6.73 3.90 3.44
CA VAL A 85 5.30 3.85 3.79
C VAL A 85 4.49 4.30 2.57
N THR A 86 3.50 3.50 2.19
CA THR A 86 2.64 3.71 1.03
C THR A 86 1.29 4.32 1.41
N CYS A 87 0.47 4.67 0.41
CA CYS A 87 -0.84 5.28 0.64
C CYS A 87 -1.73 4.42 1.54
N LEU A 88 -1.80 3.10 1.27
CA LEU A 88 -2.70 2.18 1.95
C LEU A 88 -2.26 1.80 3.36
N ASP A 89 -1.02 2.13 3.76
CA ASP A 89 -0.57 1.93 5.14
C ASP A 89 -1.26 2.90 6.12
N CYS A 90 -1.76 4.04 5.62
CA CYS A 90 -2.62 4.96 6.37
C CYS A 90 -4.07 4.95 5.86
N HIS A 91 -4.26 4.81 4.55
CA HIS A 91 -5.57 4.76 3.88
C HIS A 91 -6.08 3.32 3.73
N GLU A 92 -6.05 2.53 4.80
CA GLU A 92 -6.61 1.17 4.74
C GLU A 92 -8.12 1.27 4.51
N THR A 93 -8.57 0.79 3.35
CA THR A 93 -9.98 0.79 2.95
C THR A 93 -10.50 -0.63 2.89
N SER A 94 -11.67 -0.85 3.48
CA SER A 94 -12.40 -2.10 3.30
C SER A 94 -12.82 -2.27 1.84
N PHE A 95 -13.03 -3.51 1.41
CA PHE A 95 -13.49 -3.80 0.04
C PHE A 95 -14.78 -3.05 -0.34
N GLY A 96 -15.71 -2.87 0.62
CA GLY A 96 -16.95 -2.13 0.39
C GLY A 96 -16.71 -0.64 0.14
N GLN A 97 -15.75 -0.04 0.83
CA GLN A 97 -15.35 1.35 0.61
C GLN A 97 -14.67 1.51 -0.75
N GLN A 98 -13.72 0.62 -1.09
CA GLN A 98 -13.06 0.63 -2.40
C GLN A 98 -14.05 0.57 -3.56
N LEU A 99 -15.10 -0.26 -3.44
CA LEU A 99 -16.16 -0.34 -4.45
C LEU A 99 -16.98 0.95 -4.53
N SER A 100 -17.27 1.58 -3.39
CA SER A 100 -17.99 2.85 -3.34
C SER A 100 -17.16 3.97 -3.97
N GLU A 101 -15.88 4.07 -3.63
CA GLU A 101 -14.95 5.06 -4.19
C GLU A 101 -14.80 4.90 -5.70
N ALA A 102 -14.63 3.67 -6.18
CA ALA A 102 -14.58 3.39 -7.61
C ALA A 102 -15.87 3.81 -8.32
N TRP A 103 -17.04 3.57 -7.71
CA TRP A 103 -18.31 3.99 -8.28
C TRP A 103 -18.45 5.52 -8.31
N THR A 104 -18.14 6.18 -7.20
CA THR A 104 -18.13 7.65 -7.06
C THR A 104 -17.22 8.30 -8.10
N TRP A 105 -16.03 7.74 -8.32
CA TRP A 105 -15.10 8.20 -9.35
C TRP A 105 -15.67 8.03 -10.76
N VAL A 106 -16.23 6.85 -11.09
CA VAL A 106 -16.82 6.56 -12.42
C VAL A 106 -17.94 7.54 -12.79
N ILE A 107 -18.77 7.93 -11.81
CA ILE A 107 -19.88 8.85 -12.05
C ILE A 107 -19.50 10.33 -11.88
N GLY A 108 -18.28 10.62 -11.43
CA GLY A 108 -17.78 11.98 -11.19
C GLY A 108 -18.37 12.67 -9.96
N ASP A 109 -18.78 11.93 -8.94
CA ASP A 109 -19.46 12.46 -7.73
C ASP A 109 -18.47 12.71 -6.56
N PHE A 110 -17.37 13.40 -6.84
CA PHE A 110 -16.33 13.70 -5.84
C PHE A 110 -16.02 15.20 -5.77
N SER A 111 -15.42 15.65 -4.66
CA SER A 111 -14.93 17.02 -4.51
C SER A 111 -13.50 17.17 -5.02
N GLU A 112 -13.17 18.38 -5.46
CA GLU A 112 -11.82 18.80 -5.81
C GLU A 112 -11.49 20.15 -5.15
N PRO A 113 -10.49 20.23 -4.24
CA PRO A 113 -9.73 19.10 -3.68
C PRO A 113 -10.61 18.17 -2.82
N LEU A 114 -10.14 16.95 -2.58
CA LEU A 114 -10.80 16.03 -1.64
C LEU A 114 -10.79 16.60 -0.21
N ASP A 115 -11.78 16.21 0.57
CA ASP A 115 -11.76 16.49 2.01
C ASP A 115 -10.65 15.69 2.68
N MET A 116 -9.87 16.35 3.53
CA MET A 116 -8.80 15.71 4.29
C MET A 116 -9.39 14.69 5.28
N MET A 117 -8.89 13.46 5.25
CA MET A 117 -9.21 12.49 6.28
C MET A 117 -8.62 12.89 7.62
N ASN A 118 -9.42 12.77 8.67
CA ASN A 118 -8.94 12.82 10.04
C ASN A 118 -8.60 11.39 10.47
N TYR A 119 -7.39 11.22 10.96
CA TYR A 119 -6.93 9.97 11.54
C TYR A 119 -6.95 10.05 13.06
N ASP A 120 -7.36 8.96 13.68
CA ASP A 120 -7.13 8.75 15.10
C ASP A 120 -5.63 8.50 15.34
N ASP A 121 -5.13 8.86 16.52
CA ASP A 121 -3.71 8.69 16.87
C ASP A 121 -3.24 7.23 16.76
N SER A 122 -4.15 6.27 16.90
CA SER A 122 -3.88 4.84 16.74
C SER A 122 -3.31 4.49 15.36
N THR A 123 -3.72 5.18 14.29
CA THR A 123 -3.15 5.00 12.96
C THR A 123 -1.66 5.33 12.98
N CYS A 124 -1.29 6.47 13.58
CA CYS A 124 0.11 6.88 13.71
C CYS A 124 0.89 5.92 14.62
N LEU A 125 0.31 5.54 15.74
CA LEU A 125 0.95 4.69 16.76
C LEU A 125 1.15 3.24 16.32
N THR A 126 0.52 2.81 15.22
CA THR A 126 0.79 1.50 14.60
C THR A 126 2.29 1.34 14.28
N CYS A 127 2.94 2.43 13.85
CA CYS A 127 4.38 2.47 13.58
C CYS A 127 5.17 3.28 14.63
N HIS A 128 4.53 4.26 15.27
CA HIS A 128 5.19 5.18 16.22
C HIS A 128 5.19 4.71 17.69
N ILE A 129 4.90 3.43 17.95
CA ILE A 129 5.01 2.73 19.25
C ILE A 129 4.01 3.24 20.31
N SER A 130 4.23 4.43 20.87
CA SER A 130 3.36 5.05 21.87
C SER A 130 3.65 6.54 22.02
N GLU A 131 2.70 7.32 22.53
CA GLU A 131 2.92 8.74 22.88
C GLU A 131 4.06 8.91 23.89
N GLU A 132 4.15 8.03 24.90
CA GLU A 132 5.24 8.03 25.88
C GLU A 132 6.60 7.83 25.21
N PHE A 133 6.68 6.93 24.23
CA PHE A 133 7.90 6.75 23.46
C PHE A 133 8.27 8.02 22.70
N GLN A 134 7.30 8.65 22.04
CA GLN A 134 7.55 9.89 21.27
C GLN A 134 7.94 11.07 22.17
N ALA A 135 7.33 11.18 23.35
CA ALA A 135 7.75 12.09 24.41
C ALA A 135 9.21 11.84 24.82
N ALA A 136 9.60 10.60 25.09
CA ALA A 136 10.98 10.26 25.43
C ALA A 136 11.97 10.56 24.29
N LYS A 137 11.54 10.47 23.02
CA LYS A 137 12.39 10.81 21.85
C LYS A 137 12.58 12.31 21.65
N THR A 138 11.78 13.13 22.31
CA THR A 138 11.79 14.59 22.20
C THR A 138 12.08 15.28 23.54
N ASP A 139 12.65 14.55 24.50
CA ASP A 139 12.95 14.99 25.86
C ASP A 139 14.01 16.09 25.96
N LEU A 140 14.84 16.24 24.92
CA LEU A 140 15.85 17.30 24.82
C LEU A 140 15.32 18.63 24.26
N ILE A 141 14.05 18.67 23.83
CA ILE A 141 13.43 19.92 23.38
C ILE A 141 12.97 20.69 24.63
N GLU A 142 13.27 22.00 24.70
CA GLU A 142 13.00 22.84 25.88
C GLU A 142 11.53 22.79 26.32
N PHE A 143 10.61 22.79 25.36
CA PHE A 143 9.22 22.44 25.56
C PHE A 143 8.95 21.16 24.78
N ASN A 144 8.46 20.11 25.42
CA ASN A 144 8.18 18.87 24.70
C ASN A 144 6.72 18.84 24.24
N PRO A 145 6.41 18.94 22.93
CA PRO A 145 5.03 18.96 22.45
C PRO A 145 4.28 17.66 22.71
N HIS A 146 4.99 16.55 22.99
CA HIS A 146 4.41 15.25 23.28
C HIS A 146 4.25 14.95 24.78
N ALA A 147 4.73 15.85 25.67
CA ALA A 147 4.64 15.66 27.12
C ALA A 147 4.07 16.87 27.88
N ASP A 148 4.33 18.08 27.39
CA ASP A 148 4.07 19.34 28.08
C ASP A 148 2.87 20.11 27.51
N ALA A 149 2.06 19.48 26.67
CA ALA A 149 0.88 20.12 26.09
C ALA A 149 -0.14 20.50 27.19
N HIS A 150 -0.63 21.74 27.17
CA HIS A 150 -1.64 22.22 28.12
C HIS A 150 -3.02 21.56 27.95
N GLN A 151 -3.22 20.83 26.86
CA GLN A 151 -4.46 20.15 26.51
C GLN A 151 -4.15 18.86 25.77
N ALA A 152 -5.14 17.97 25.66
CA ALA A 152 -5.06 16.84 24.75
C ALA A 152 -4.99 17.35 23.30
N LEU A 153 -3.95 16.95 22.59
CA LEU A 153 -3.72 17.25 21.17
C LEU A 153 -3.59 15.93 20.43
N ALA A 154 -4.23 15.84 19.26
CA ALA A 154 -4.02 14.72 18.36
C ALA A 154 -2.70 14.91 17.59
N CYS A 155 -2.11 13.82 17.10
CA CYS A 155 -0.93 13.85 16.22
C CYS A 155 -1.19 14.79 15.04
N THR A 156 -2.40 14.72 14.48
CA THR A 156 -2.81 15.48 13.31
C THR A 156 -3.06 16.95 13.58
N ASP A 157 -3.11 17.43 14.83
CA ASP A 157 -3.24 18.86 15.13
C ASP A 157 -2.01 19.65 14.66
N CYS A 158 -0.83 19.03 14.75
CA CYS A 158 0.44 19.60 14.31
C CYS A 158 0.98 18.93 13.04
N HIS A 159 0.93 17.59 12.99
CA HIS A 159 1.55 16.81 11.95
C HIS A 159 0.59 16.54 10.78
N LYS A 160 0.76 17.29 9.69
CA LYS A 160 -0.11 17.18 8.50
C LYS A 160 0.53 16.29 7.44
N SER A 161 -0.20 15.29 6.93
CA SER A 161 0.28 14.39 5.87
C SER A 161 0.55 15.13 4.56
N HIS A 162 -0.52 15.54 3.88
CA HIS A 162 -0.49 16.15 2.55
C HIS A 162 -0.54 17.69 2.60
N ASN A 163 -0.08 18.31 3.69
CA ASN A 163 -0.12 19.76 3.86
C ASN A 163 1.07 20.25 4.70
N GLU A 164 1.25 21.57 4.74
CA GLU A 164 2.22 22.23 5.61
C GLU A 164 1.95 21.88 7.08
N GLN A 165 3.04 21.73 7.84
CA GLN A 165 2.94 21.43 9.26
C GLN A 165 2.41 22.63 10.04
N VAL A 166 1.67 22.35 11.11
CA VAL A 166 1.05 23.39 11.92
C VAL A 166 1.79 23.51 13.25
N ASN A 167 2.27 24.72 13.53
CA ASN A 167 2.86 25.07 14.80
C ASN A 167 1.76 25.49 15.79
N TYR A 168 1.13 24.50 16.42
CA TYR A 168 -0.03 24.74 17.27
C TYR A 168 0.28 25.68 18.45
N CYS A 169 1.44 25.51 19.08
CA CYS A 169 1.86 26.29 20.26
C CYS A 169 1.98 27.79 19.96
N SER A 170 2.48 28.13 18.76
CA SER A 170 2.68 29.52 18.31
C SER A 170 1.39 30.31 18.11
N ASN A 171 0.24 29.66 18.15
CA ASN A 171 -1.05 30.34 18.08
C ASN A 171 -1.33 31.19 19.34
N CYS A 172 -0.67 30.88 20.46
CA CYS A 172 -0.92 31.52 21.75
C CYS A 172 0.32 32.22 22.32
N HIS A 173 1.51 31.63 22.17
CA HIS A 173 2.76 32.15 22.70
C HIS A 173 3.94 31.72 21.85
N ASP A 174 5.12 32.31 22.04
CA ASP A 174 6.34 31.82 21.40
C ASP A 174 6.57 30.34 21.74
N ASN A 175 6.81 29.51 20.73
CA ASN A 175 6.98 28.06 20.91
C ASN A 175 8.38 27.65 21.40
N GLY A 176 9.22 28.59 21.85
CA GLY A 176 10.58 28.32 22.29
C GLY A 176 11.52 27.97 21.14
N GLY A 177 11.26 28.49 19.94
CA GLY A 177 12.08 28.21 18.75
C GLY A 177 11.98 26.77 18.24
N GLN A 178 10.96 26.02 18.65
CA GLN A 178 10.69 24.70 18.07
C GLN A 178 10.46 24.83 16.56
N ARG A 179 10.99 23.84 15.82
CA ARG A 179 10.80 23.72 14.38
C ARG A 179 9.82 22.60 14.07
N MET A 180 9.03 22.78 13.03
CA MET A 180 8.19 21.70 12.52
C MET A 180 9.03 20.70 11.72
N ILE A 181 8.63 19.44 11.72
CA ILE A 181 9.30 18.38 10.97
C ILE A 181 8.90 18.52 9.50
N THR A 182 9.83 18.79 8.60
CA THR A 182 9.59 18.85 7.15
C THR A 182 10.65 18.04 6.40
N TRP A 183 10.36 17.70 5.14
CA TRP A 183 11.37 17.17 4.22
C TRP A 183 12.07 18.33 3.48
N PRO A 184 13.41 18.29 3.34
CA PRO A 184 14.33 17.32 3.93
C PRO A 184 14.43 17.49 5.45
N LEU A 185 14.65 16.38 6.18
CA LEU A 185 14.86 16.44 7.62
C LEU A 185 16.15 17.22 7.91
N GLU A 186 16.03 18.39 8.53
CA GLU A 186 17.19 19.22 8.84
C GLU A 186 18.18 18.47 9.75
N GLY A 187 19.44 18.44 9.36
CA GLY A 187 20.48 17.66 10.03
C GLY A 187 20.63 16.22 9.53
N HIS A 188 19.77 15.74 8.62
CA HIS A 188 20.05 14.57 7.79
C HIS A 188 20.61 15.05 6.44
N GLN A 189 21.85 14.65 6.14
CA GLN A 189 22.41 14.83 4.80
C GLN A 189 21.78 13.77 3.89
N ILE A 190 21.06 14.22 2.88
CA ILE A 190 20.63 13.35 1.78
C ILE A 190 21.90 12.97 1.00
N PRO A 191 22.21 11.68 0.81
CA PRO A 191 23.34 11.27 -0.02
C PRO A 191 23.21 11.87 -1.43
N GLU A 192 24.31 12.40 -1.99
CA GLU A 192 24.37 13.09 -3.31
C GLU A 192 23.78 12.29 -4.50
N ALA A 193 23.52 10.98 -4.34
CA ALA A 193 22.87 10.14 -5.33
C ALA A 193 21.35 10.39 -5.45
N GLU A 194 20.68 10.84 -4.38
CA GLU A 194 19.24 11.12 -4.34
C GLU A 194 18.92 12.59 -4.69
N GLU A 195 19.91 13.48 -4.60
CA GLU A 195 19.79 14.91 -4.96
C GLU A 195 19.51 15.11 -6.47
N LYS A 196 19.92 14.15 -7.31
CA LYS A 196 19.67 14.16 -8.77
C LYS A 196 18.28 13.68 -9.18
N GLU A 197 17.52 13.06 -8.28
CA GLU A 197 16.12 12.70 -8.52
C GLU A 197 15.14 13.70 -7.89
N ALA A 198 15.65 14.63 -7.07
CA ALA A 198 14.89 15.70 -6.42
C ALA A 198 15.11 17.09 -7.06
N SER A 199 15.66 17.17 -8.29
CA SER A 199 15.93 18.43 -9.01
C SER A 199 15.43 18.45 -10.45
#